data_AF-A0A4U5LRF0-F1
#
_entry.id   AF-A0A4U5LRF0-F1
#
_cell.length_a   1.000
_cell.length_b   1.000
_cell.length_c   1.000
_cell.angle_alpha   90.00
_cell.angle_beta   90.00
_cell.angle_gamma   90.00
#
_symmetry.space_group_name_H-M   'P 1'
#
loop_
_entity.id
_entity.type
_entity.pdbx_description
1 polymer ?
#
loop_
_entity_poly.entity_id
_entity_poly.type
_entity_poly.pdbx_seq_one_letter_code
_entity_poly.pdbx_strand_id
1 'polypeptide(L)'
;MEKNYSKRIWEKVKYTIRSPRHRIIPLVVTATASWIGYSLLVRLIKGPEHPINRFQWRLKKARGELTEEQLHKERIVNEYTDSRFIHVADREKPWTGAWYN
;
A
#
# COMPACT_ATOMS: atom_id res chain seq x y z
N MET A 1 -43.07 -27.69 1.42
CA MET A 1 -41.72 -27.75 2.04
C MET A 1 -40.94 -26.51 1.65
N GLU A 2 -40.94 -25.46 2.48
CA GLU A 2 -40.10 -24.29 2.26
C GLU A 2 -38.63 -24.67 2.49
N LYS A 3 -37.84 -24.67 1.42
CA LYS A 3 -36.40 -24.93 1.50
C LYS A 3 -35.73 -23.69 2.11
N ASN A 4 -35.45 -23.75 3.41
CA ASN A 4 -34.72 -22.71 4.14
C ASN A 4 -33.23 -22.66 3.73
N TYR A 5 -32.96 -22.14 2.52
CA TYR A 5 -31.62 -21.98 1.96
C TYR A 5 -30.74 -21.04 2.79
N SER A 6 -31.34 -19.97 3.32
CA SER A 6 -30.65 -18.96 4.13
C SER A 6 -30.01 -19.55 5.39
N LYS A 7 -30.74 -20.43 6.10
CA LYS A 7 -30.28 -21.08 7.33
C LYS A 7 -29.09 -22.01 7.07
N ARG A 8 -29.13 -22.75 5.96
CA ARG A 8 -28.05 -23.64 5.50
C ARG A 8 -26.79 -22.86 5.12
N ILE A 9 -26.93 -21.71 4.49
CA ILE A 9 -25.82 -20.80 4.17
C ILE A 9 -25.24 -20.23 5.47
N TRP A 10 -26.10 -19.78 6.38
CA TRP A 10 -25.69 -19.20 7.66
C TRP A 10 -24.93 -20.18 8.55
N GLU A 11 -25.34 -21.45 8.57
CA GLU A 11 -24.62 -22.50 9.29
C GLU A 11 -23.24 -22.77 8.69
N LYS A 12 -23.12 -22.81 7.35
CA LYS A 12 -21.82 -22.94 6.67
C LYS A 12 -20.90 -21.75 6.96
N VAL A 13 -21.44 -20.52 6.96
CA VAL A 13 -20.70 -19.31 7.30
C VAL A 13 -20.20 -19.37 8.75
N LYS A 14 -21.07 -19.67 9.72
CA LYS A 14 -20.69 -19.81 11.13
C LYS A 14 -19.61 -20.88 11.34
N TYR A 15 -19.75 -22.03 10.66
CA TYR A 15 -18.78 -23.11 10.75
C TYR A 15 -17.41 -22.71 10.17
N THR A 16 -17.42 -21.98 9.06
CA THR A 16 -16.20 -21.48 8.40
C THR A 16 -15.46 -20.47 9.29
N ILE A 17 -16.19 -19.61 10.00
CA ILE A 17 -15.62 -18.61 10.93
C ILE A 17 -15.00 -19.26 12.19
N ARG A 18 -15.54 -20.40 12.66
CA ARG A 18 -15.16 -21.00 13.95
C ARG A 18 -13.93 -21.92 13.88
N SER A 19 -13.53 -22.41 12.71
CA SER A 19 -12.39 -23.33 12.58
C SER A 19 -11.03 -22.61 12.50
N PRO A 20 -10.03 -22.98 13.31
CA PRO A 20 -8.73 -22.32 13.34
C PRO A 20 -7.89 -22.53 12.07
N ARG A 21 -8.12 -23.62 11.32
CA ARG A 21 -7.50 -23.86 9.99
C ARG A 21 -8.09 -22.99 8.87
N HIS A 22 -9.26 -22.40 9.10
CA HIS A 22 -9.97 -21.57 8.11
C HIS A 22 -9.87 -20.08 8.42
N ARG A 23 -8.85 -19.64 9.18
CA ARG A 23 -8.62 -18.20 9.43
C ARG A 23 -7.91 -17.50 8.27
N ILE A 24 -7.09 -18.23 7.51
CA ILE A 24 -6.30 -17.67 6.41
C ILE A 24 -7.20 -17.26 5.24
N ILE A 25 -8.15 -18.12 4.86
CA ILE A 25 -9.07 -17.85 3.74
C ILE A 25 -9.89 -16.56 3.94
N PRO A 26 -10.65 -16.38 5.03
CA PRO A 26 -11.39 -15.15 5.27
C PRO A 26 -10.46 -13.95 5.43
N LEU A 27 -9.27 -14.11 6.02
CA LEU A 27 -8.28 -13.03 6.13
C LEU A 27 -7.78 -12.57 4.75
N VAL A 28 -7.45 -13.50 3.85
CA VAL A 28 -7.02 -13.18 2.49
C VAL A 28 -8.17 -12.56 1.71
N VAL A 29 -9.39 -13.07 1.86
CA VAL A 29 -10.58 -12.52 1.22
C VAL A 29 -10.84 -11.09 1.69
N THR A 30 -10.81 -10.82 3.00
CA THR A 30 -11.02 -9.47 3.53
C THR A 30 -9.90 -8.54 3.13
N ALA A 31 -8.62 -8.96 3.21
CA ALA A 31 -7.49 -8.15 2.77
C ALA A 31 -7.58 -7.79 1.27
N THR A 32 -7.96 -8.76 0.43
CA THR A 32 -8.14 -8.54 -1.01
C THR A 32 -9.31 -7.59 -1.28
N ALA A 33 -10.45 -7.79 -0.62
CA ALA A 33 -11.61 -6.92 -0.74
C ALA A 33 -11.29 -5.49 -0.29
N SER A 34 -10.59 -5.33 0.84
CA SER A 34 -10.11 -4.04 1.33
C SER A 34 -9.14 -3.39 0.35
N TRP A 35 -8.21 -4.14 -0.24
CA TRP A 35 -7.29 -3.63 -1.26
C TRP A 35 -8.01 -3.12 -2.51
N ILE A 36 -8.99 -3.89 -3.01
CA ILE A 36 -9.82 -3.49 -4.15
C ILE A 36 -10.63 -2.24 -3.80
N GLY A 37 -11.27 -2.22 -2.63
CA GLY A 37 -12.04 -1.06 -2.16
C GLY A 37 -11.20 0.20 -2.05
N TYR A 38 -10.00 0.10 -1.46
CA TYR A 38 -9.04 1.20 -1.41
C TYR A 38 -8.64 1.67 -2.80
N SER A 39 -8.32 0.74 -3.71
CA SER A 39 -7.93 1.06 -5.08
C SER A 39 -9.02 1.81 -5.85
N LEU A 40 -10.28 1.41 -5.68
CA LEU A 40 -11.44 2.09 -6.26
C LEU A 40 -11.64 3.48 -5.65
N LEU A 41 -11.54 3.60 -4.33
CA LEU A 41 -11.70 4.87 -3.63
C LEU A 41 -10.62 5.88 -4.05
N VAL A 42 -9.36 5.44 -4.16
CA VAL A 42 -8.25 6.26 -4.67
C VAL A 42 -8.52 6.70 -6.11
N ARG A 43 -9.02 5.81 -6.97
CA ARG A 43 -9.38 6.16 -8.36
C ARG A 43 -10.52 7.16 -8.44
N LEU A 44 -11.52 7.06 -7.58
CA LEU A 44 -12.64 8.01 -7.54
C LEU A 44 -12.19 9.41 -7.11
N ILE A 45 -11.30 9.50 -6.13
CA ILE A 45 -10.86 10.78 -5.57
C ILE A 45 -9.78 11.44 -6.45
N LYS A 46 -8.77 10.67 -6.87
CA LYS A 46 -7.58 11.19 -7.55
C LYS A 46 -7.63 11.03 -9.07
N GLY A 47 -8.67 10.41 -9.59
CA GLY A 47 -8.85 10.14 -11.01
C GLY A 47 -8.24 8.82 -11.46
N PRO A 48 -8.64 8.33 -12.65
CA PRO A 48 -8.22 7.03 -13.20
C PRO A 48 -6.71 6.97 -13.51
N GLU A 49 -6.09 8.12 -13.75
CA GLU A 49 -4.69 8.24 -14.10
C GLU A 49 -3.74 8.24 -12.88
N HIS A 50 -4.27 8.30 -11.65
CA HIS A 50 -3.40 8.33 -10.48
C HIS A 50 -2.79 6.95 -10.20
N PRO A 51 -1.45 6.79 -10.22
CA PRO A 51 -0.81 5.51 -9.94
C PRO A 51 -1.08 5.05 -8.50
N ILE A 52 -1.58 3.82 -8.36
CA ILE A 52 -2.01 3.23 -7.08
C ILE A 52 -0.80 2.72 -6.28
N ASN A 53 0.25 2.29 -6.98
CA ASN A 53 1.45 1.74 -6.36
C ASN A 53 2.74 2.28 -6.98
N ARG A 54 3.86 2.03 -6.30
CA ARG A 54 5.19 2.51 -6.73
C ARG A 54 5.65 1.92 -8.06
N PHE A 55 5.21 0.71 -8.40
CA PHE A 55 5.55 0.08 -9.67
C PHE A 55 4.84 0.79 -10.85
N GLN A 56 3.54 1.05 -10.73
CA GLN A 56 2.78 1.85 -11.68
C GLN A 56 3.34 3.25 -11.80
N TRP A 57 3.73 3.88 -10.68
CA TRP A 57 4.42 5.18 -10.71
C TRP A 57 5.68 5.14 -11.58
N ARG A 58 6.56 4.15 -11.36
CA ARG A 58 7.80 3.98 -12.14
C ARG A 58 7.54 3.76 -13.61
N LEU A 59 6.54 2.94 -13.96
CA LEU A 59 6.17 2.71 -15.36
C LEU A 59 5.64 3.99 -16.01
N LYS A 60 4.73 4.72 -15.36
CA LYS A 60 4.20 5.99 -15.87
C LYS A 60 5.29 7.04 -16.01
N LYS A 61 6.23 7.09 -15.06
CA LYS A 61 7.41 7.97 -15.13
C LYS A 61 8.28 7.64 -16.33
N ALA A 62 8.58 6.36 -16.55
CA ALA A 62 9.39 5.92 -17.69
C ALA A 62 8.72 6.20 -19.04
N ARG A 63 7.38 6.21 -19.08
CA ARG A 63 6.58 6.53 -20.27
C ARG A 63 6.36 8.04 -20.47
N GLY A 64 6.74 8.88 -19.51
CA GLY A 64 6.44 10.32 -19.56
C GLY A 64 4.96 10.67 -19.38
N GLU A 65 4.16 9.77 -18.78
CA GLU A 65 2.71 9.94 -18.58
C GLU A 65 2.37 10.68 -17.27
N LEU A 66 3.36 11.00 -16.43
CA LEU A 66 3.15 11.73 -15.19
C LEU A 66 2.97 13.22 -15.45
N THR A 67 2.02 13.85 -14.75
CA THR A 67 1.81 15.29 -14.84
C THR A 67 2.96 16.05 -14.19
N GLU A 68 3.18 17.30 -14.61
CA GLU A 68 4.21 18.16 -14.03
C GLU A 68 4.01 18.36 -12.52
N GLU A 69 2.75 18.49 -12.09
CA GLU A 69 2.39 18.57 -10.66
C GLU A 69 2.82 17.31 -9.88
N GLN A 70 2.66 16.12 -10.47
CA GLN A 70 3.07 14.86 -9.87
C GLN A 70 4.60 14.77 -9.73
N LEU A 71 5.33 15.19 -10.76
CA LEU A 71 6.80 15.24 -10.73
C LEU A 71 7.31 16.28 -9.72
N HIS A 72 6.63 17.42 -9.62
CA HIS A 72 6.95 18.45 -8.63
C HIS A 72 6.74 17.95 -7.20
N LYS A 73 5.62 17.29 -6.93
CA LYS A 73 5.36 16.66 -5.62
C LYS A 73 6.40 15.60 -5.26
N GLU A 74 6.82 14.78 -6.23
CA GLU A 74 7.90 13.81 -6.02
C GLU A 74 9.20 14.50 -5.61
N ARG A 75 9.55 15.61 -6.26
CA ARG A 75 10.75 16.40 -5.92
C ARG A 75 10.68 16.91 -4.48
N ILE A 76 9.58 17.56 -4.09
CA ILE A 76 9.40 18.12 -2.74
C ILE A 76 9.49 17.01 -1.68
N VAL A 77 8.83 15.88 -1.91
CA VAL A 77 8.83 14.76 -0.96
C VAL A 77 10.24 14.16 -0.82
N ASN A 78 10.98 14.01 -1.92
CA ASN A 78 12.36 13.54 -1.87
C ASN A 78 13.25 14.52 -1.11
N GLU A 79 13.16 15.82 -1.42
CA GLU A 79 13.93 16.86 -0.73
C GLU A 79 13.64 16.92 0.78
N TYR A 80 12.36 16.79 1.15
CA TYR A 80 11.96 16.68 2.56
C TYR A 80 12.50 15.41 3.24
N THR A 81 12.50 14.29 2.53
CA THR A 81 13.02 13.02 3.06
C THR A 81 14.53 13.09 3.22
N ASP A 82 15.24 13.63 2.22
CA ASP A 82 16.68 13.79 2.21
C ASP A 82 17.13 14.71 3.35
N SER A 83 16.51 15.88 3.49
CA SER A 83 16.81 16.81 4.60
C SER A 83 16.54 16.20 5.98
N ARG A 84 15.53 15.34 6.12
CA ARG A 84 15.19 14.77 7.44
C ARG A 84 16.00 13.53 7.80
N PHE A 85 16.38 12.70 6.83
CA PHE A 85 16.99 11.39 7.09
C PHE A 85 18.48 11.31 6.71
N ILE A 86 18.96 12.05 5.70
CA ILE A 86 20.39 12.05 5.35
C ILE A 86 21.20 12.79 6.42
N HIS A 87 20.66 13.88 6.99
CA HIS A 87 21.31 14.58 8.11
C HIS A 87 21.37 13.76 9.42
N VAL A 88 20.58 12.69 9.56
CA VAL A 88 20.71 11.75 10.68
C VAL A 88 21.88 10.80 10.44
N ALA A 89 22.05 10.29 9.21
CA ALA A 89 23.16 9.42 8.85
C ALA A 89 24.53 10.12 8.92
N ASP A 90 24.58 11.42 8.61
CA ASP A 90 25.81 12.21 8.71
C ASP A 90 26.16 12.68 10.13
N ARG A 91 25.20 12.65 11.08
CA ARG A 91 25.47 12.93 12.50
C ARG A 91 26.17 11.77 13.23
N GLU A 92 26.14 10.56 12.68
CA GLU A 92 26.65 9.34 13.35
C GLU A 92 28.02 8.84 12.83
N LYS A 93 28.90 9.73 12.35
CA LYS A 93 30.31 9.34 12.12
C LYS A 93 31.29 10.04 13.08
N PRO A 94 31.38 9.62 14.36
CA PRO A 94 32.39 10.14 15.28
C PRO A 94 33.82 9.63 15.04
N TRP A 95 34.07 8.66 14.14
CA TRP A 95 35.31 7.88 14.16
C TRP A 95 36.22 7.94 12.91
N THR A 96 35.87 8.67 11.84
CA THR A 96 36.69 8.72 10.62
C THR A 96 37.81 9.76 10.64
N GLY A 97 37.97 10.54 11.72
CA GLY A 97 39.02 11.57 11.86
C GLY A 97 40.24 11.18 12.72
N ALA A 98 40.26 9.99 13.33
CA ALA A 98 41.26 9.64 14.36
C ALA A 98 42.49 8.87 13.84
N TRP A 99 42.61 8.62 12.54
CA TRP A 99 43.65 7.75 11.97
C TRP A 99 44.60 8.45 10.97
N TYR A 100 44.54 9.78 10.87
CA TYR A 100 45.39 10.59 9.98
C TYR A 100 46.01 11.79 10.71
N ASN A 101 46.62 11.55 11.86
CA ASN A 101 47.64 12.44 12.46
C ASN A 101 48.81 11.58 12.95
#